data_AF-A0A9C8V8Y1-F1
#
_entry.id   AF-A0A9C8V8Y1-F1
#
_cell.length_a   1.000
_cell.length_b   1.000
_cell.length_c   1.000
_cell.angle_alpha   90.00
_cell.angle_beta   90.00
_cell.angle_gamma   90.00
#
_symmetry.space_group_name_H-M   'P 1'
#
loop_
_entity.id
_entity.type
_entity.pdbx_description
1 polymer ?
#
loop_
_entity_poly.entity_id
_entity_poly.type
_entity_poly.pdbx_seq_one_letter_code
_entity_poly.pdbx_strand_id
1 'polypeptide(L)'
;MTMQSELAATPAGTCCQSKVSVPVARWLLIVLACLGSASLQAQDYDQLIQQAVTQRNAGELEAAEQTLRVAYPIPPDKTEVATLLAMVIAFQARYSEALDLLEEALAQNPEDTGLRLARARVRAFQGLFAEGAEQTAEVLQQHPDNIEALNLAGRIALYQQRPGQAVTYFERAGMLDDNDLESWIGLYDARAAQGQDELARQALAAAAQLAPDHVDVRLRVERTLSPPGPVNELIVGFDNSRFRDVALSHWRDQFIEYRRQRSLNSTYYLRAENNRRFDNRDTVFEAGWLGNQQGALPWQLSAAISGDSEFSARYRLRGAVSVRLNEGNDYVGPTLLTPSLQVADYRTGTVSRLGVDLEHYVAGTALWLTPGLGLVRDEDSDTSVSWMLGLNWQLSGRFRVGASIADGAETENRITTDTRSRNAYVLWQATPGVALRFNAGRYDRRNSYSRENYGLSVSYRY
;
A
#
# COMPACT_ATOMS: atom_id res chain seq x y z
N MET A 1 17.92 -72.04 32.45
CA MET A 1 19.39 -72.04 32.54
C MET A 1 19.89 -71.38 31.27
N THR A 2 20.25 -70.09 31.34
CA THR A 2 21.66 -69.61 31.39
C THR A 2 22.44 -70.03 30.14
N MET A 3 23.26 -69.23 29.48
CA MET A 3 23.61 -67.81 29.46
C MET A 3 24.61 -67.75 28.27
N GLN A 4 24.76 -66.61 27.61
CA GLN A 4 26.00 -66.10 26.99
C GLN A 4 27.09 -67.08 26.49
N SER A 5 27.54 -66.88 25.25
CA SER A 5 28.96 -66.57 25.02
C SER A 5 29.21 -66.00 23.63
N GLU A 6 30.08 -64.98 23.62
CA GLU A 6 30.63 -64.30 22.46
C GLU A 6 31.75 -65.11 21.78
N LEU A 7 32.11 -64.63 20.58
CA LEU A 7 33.47 -64.33 20.08
C LEU A 7 33.94 -65.03 18.78
N ALA A 8 34.26 -64.14 17.84
CA ALA A 8 35.45 -64.11 16.98
C ALA A 8 35.56 -65.00 15.71
N ALA A 9 35.40 -64.29 14.58
CA ALA A 9 36.43 -63.99 13.57
C ALA A 9 36.96 -65.06 12.57
N THR A 10 36.58 -64.85 11.29
CA THR A 10 37.40 -64.86 10.05
C THR A 10 37.95 -66.20 9.49
N PRO A 11 38.44 -66.26 8.22
CA PRO A 11 37.69 -66.10 6.97
C PRO A 11 38.11 -67.14 5.88
N ALA A 12 37.63 -66.95 4.64
CA ALA A 12 38.24 -67.31 3.34
C ALA A 12 37.45 -68.29 2.43
N GLY A 13 37.32 -67.90 1.16
CA GLY A 13 37.60 -68.84 0.05
C GLY A 13 36.44 -69.31 -0.83
N THR A 14 36.03 -68.44 -1.78
CA THR A 14 35.84 -68.72 -3.22
C THR A 14 34.93 -69.86 -3.75
N CYS A 15 33.96 -69.43 -4.57
CA CYS A 15 33.64 -69.84 -5.95
C CYS A 15 32.40 -70.73 -6.25
N CYS A 16 31.48 -70.11 -7.01
CA CYS A 16 30.56 -70.60 -8.05
C CYS A 16 29.62 -71.79 -7.81
N GLN A 17 28.30 -71.57 -7.94
CA GLN A 17 27.50 -72.06 -9.10
C GLN A 17 26.01 -71.61 -9.06
N SER A 18 25.60 -70.97 -10.16
CA SER A 18 24.28 -70.99 -10.86
C SER A 18 22.94 -71.01 -10.09
N LYS A 19 22.05 -70.04 -10.38
CA LYS A 19 20.85 -70.21 -11.24
C LYS A 19 19.94 -68.96 -11.28
N VAL A 20 19.82 -68.40 -12.48
CA VAL A 20 18.61 -67.92 -13.21
C VAL A 20 17.43 -67.35 -12.40
N SER A 21 17.17 -66.04 -12.55
CA SER A 21 15.98 -65.46 -13.23
C SER A 21 15.83 -63.97 -12.89
N VAL A 22 16.04 -63.08 -13.89
CA VAL A 22 15.72 -61.65 -13.77
C VAL A 22 14.70 -61.31 -14.86
N PRO A 23 13.54 -60.72 -14.53
CA PRO A 23 12.51 -60.42 -15.52
C PRO A 23 12.92 -59.22 -16.38
N VAL A 24 12.95 -59.45 -17.69
CA VAL A 24 13.23 -58.51 -18.81
C VAL A 24 12.18 -57.39 -18.94
N ALA A 25 11.20 -57.30 -18.02
CA ALA A 25 10.07 -56.38 -18.13
C ALA A 25 10.29 -54.97 -17.54
N ARG A 26 11.49 -54.64 -17.04
CA ARG A 26 11.74 -53.33 -16.39
C ARG A 26 12.66 -52.37 -17.15
N TRP A 27 13.30 -52.83 -18.23
CA TRP A 27 14.24 -52.01 -19.01
C TRP A 27 13.66 -51.46 -20.32
N LEU A 28 12.49 -51.93 -20.75
CA LEU A 28 11.81 -51.43 -21.96
C LEU A 28 10.96 -50.17 -21.72
N LEU A 29 10.66 -49.80 -20.47
CA LEU A 29 9.96 -48.55 -20.14
C LEU A 29 10.89 -47.36 -19.92
N ILE A 30 12.20 -47.58 -19.72
CA ILE A 30 13.18 -46.51 -19.53
C ILE A 30 13.79 -46.08 -20.88
N VAL A 31 13.87 -46.97 -21.86
CA VAL A 31 14.40 -46.64 -23.19
C VAL A 31 13.32 -46.04 -24.13
N LEU A 32 12.04 -46.36 -23.92
CA LEU A 32 10.92 -45.72 -24.65
C LEU A 32 10.44 -44.39 -24.05
N ALA A 33 10.89 -44.03 -22.84
CA ALA A 33 10.65 -42.70 -22.25
C ALA A 33 11.70 -41.65 -22.67
N CYS A 34 12.80 -42.06 -23.31
CA CYS A 34 13.85 -41.15 -23.79
C CYS A 34 13.82 -40.92 -25.31
N LEU A 35 12.86 -41.50 -26.03
CA LEU A 35 12.67 -41.31 -27.47
C LEU A 35 11.38 -40.54 -27.82
N GLY A 36 10.60 -40.16 -26.81
CA GLY A 36 9.56 -39.14 -26.93
C GLY A 36 10.22 -37.76 -26.87
N SER A 37 10.83 -37.36 -27.99
CA SER A 37 11.05 -35.98 -28.41
C SER A 37 10.89 -34.93 -27.30
N ALA A 38 11.86 -34.85 -26.39
CA ALA A 38 12.30 -33.55 -25.91
C ALA A 38 12.94 -32.90 -27.13
N SER A 39 12.11 -32.33 -28.00
CA SER A 39 12.56 -31.20 -28.79
C SER A 39 13.03 -30.19 -27.76
N LEU A 40 14.35 -30.14 -27.54
CA LEU A 40 15.03 -28.92 -27.11
C LEU A 40 14.70 -27.89 -28.19
N GLN A 41 13.50 -27.30 -28.10
CA GLN A 41 13.24 -26.03 -28.72
C GLN A 41 14.20 -25.11 -28.00
N ALA A 42 15.29 -24.75 -28.68
CA ALA A 42 16.00 -23.53 -28.35
C ALA A 42 14.90 -22.46 -28.21
N GLN A 43 14.67 -21.99 -26.99
CA GLN A 43 13.71 -20.93 -26.78
C GLN A 43 14.18 -19.76 -27.64
N ASP A 44 13.28 -19.28 -28.48
CA ASP A 44 13.58 -18.17 -29.37
C ASP A 44 13.89 -16.93 -28.52
N TYR A 45 14.77 -16.05 -28.99
CA TYR A 45 15.16 -14.82 -28.29
C TYR A 45 13.91 -14.04 -27.86
N ASP A 46 12.98 -13.85 -28.79
CA ASP A 46 11.73 -13.12 -28.54
C ASP A 46 10.87 -13.77 -27.47
N GLN A 47 10.84 -15.11 -27.42
CA GLN A 47 10.09 -15.84 -26.39
C GLN A 47 10.69 -15.63 -24.99
N LEU A 48 12.02 -15.61 -24.88
CA LEU A 48 12.71 -15.35 -23.63
C LEU A 48 12.46 -13.92 -23.14
N ILE A 49 12.49 -12.93 -24.04
CA ILE A 49 12.20 -11.54 -23.68
C ILE A 49 10.74 -11.38 -23.22
N GLN A 50 9.78 -11.94 -23.97
CA GLN A 50 8.36 -11.89 -23.58
C GLN A 50 8.10 -12.60 -22.24
N GLN A 51 8.74 -13.75 -22.02
CA GLN A 51 8.65 -14.47 -20.75
C GLN A 51 9.23 -13.63 -19.61
N ALA A 52 10.42 -13.05 -19.78
CA ALA A 52 11.06 -12.22 -18.76
C ALA A 52 10.24 -10.97 -18.42
N VAL A 53 9.67 -10.30 -19.42
CA VAL A 53 8.78 -9.14 -19.21
C VAL A 53 7.52 -9.56 -18.44
N THR A 54 6.95 -10.71 -18.79
CA THR A 54 5.79 -11.27 -18.07
C THR A 54 6.13 -11.59 -16.62
N GLN A 55 7.27 -12.24 -16.36
CA GLN A 55 7.76 -12.56 -15.02
C GLN A 55 8.06 -11.29 -14.21
N ARG A 56 8.70 -10.28 -14.82
CA ARG A 56 8.96 -8.99 -14.19
C ARG A 56 7.66 -8.30 -13.79
N ASN A 57 6.71 -8.21 -14.71
CA ASN A 57 5.39 -7.64 -14.44
C ASN A 57 4.61 -8.49 -13.43
N ALA A 58 4.95 -9.79 -13.30
CA ALA A 58 4.47 -10.71 -12.27
C ALA A 58 5.13 -10.54 -10.89
N GLY A 59 6.13 -9.65 -10.77
CA GLY A 59 6.93 -9.50 -9.56
C GLY A 59 7.86 -10.69 -9.29
N GLU A 60 7.95 -11.65 -10.21
CA GLU A 60 8.84 -12.82 -10.15
C GLU A 60 10.25 -12.42 -10.60
N LEU A 61 10.86 -11.47 -9.88
CA LEU A 61 12.10 -10.81 -10.30
C LEU A 61 13.28 -11.79 -10.43
N GLU A 62 13.39 -12.78 -9.55
CA GLU A 62 14.42 -13.82 -9.66
C GLU A 62 14.23 -14.69 -10.90
N ALA A 63 12.99 -15.02 -11.26
CA ALA A 63 12.70 -15.80 -12.45
C ALA A 63 12.97 -14.98 -13.72
N ALA A 64 12.55 -13.71 -13.74
CA ALA A 64 12.83 -12.77 -14.81
C ALA A 64 14.34 -12.62 -15.05
N GLU A 65 15.12 -12.47 -13.98
CA GLU A 65 16.57 -12.39 -14.06
C GLU A 65 17.17 -13.67 -14.67
N GLN A 66 16.76 -14.85 -14.20
CA GLN A 66 17.26 -16.12 -14.74
C GLN A 66 16.97 -16.25 -16.24
N THR A 67 15.75 -15.91 -16.65
CA THR A 67 15.35 -15.91 -18.07
C THR A 67 16.19 -14.94 -18.89
N LEU A 68 16.41 -13.71 -18.40
CA LEU A 68 17.22 -12.70 -19.08
C LEU A 68 18.70 -13.06 -19.15
N ARG A 69 19.26 -13.76 -18.15
CA ARG A 69 20.62 -14.28 -18.21
C ARG A 69 20.79 -15.37 -19.28
N VAL A 70 19.73 -16.14 -19.56
CA VAL A 70 19.72 -17.09 -20.69
C VAL A 70 19.61 -16.36 -22.02
N ALA A 71 18.84 -15.26 -22.09
CA ALA A 71 18.70 -14.44 -23.29
C ALA A 71 19.96 -13.63 -23.63
N TYR A 72 20.69 -13.14 -22.62
CA TYR A 72 21.84 -12.24 -22.78
C TYR A 72 22.92 -12.67 -23.79
N PRO A 73 23.33 -13.96 -23.86
CA PRO A 73 24.30 -14.40 -24.86
C PRO A 73 23.74 -14.56 -26.29
N ILE A 74 22.41 -14.49 -26.49
CA ILE A 74 21.74 -14.78 -27.76
C ILE A 74 21.60 -13.49 -28.59
N PRO A 75 22.13 -13.42 -29.84
CA PRO A 75 21.87 -12.30 -30.77
C PRO A 75 20.38 -12.23 -31.17
N PRO A 76 19.81 -11.07 -31.54
CA PRO A 76 20.51 -9.96 -32.18
C PRO A 76 20.79 -8.71 -31.32
N ASP A 77 20.06 -8.45 -30.23
CA ASP A 77 20.16 -7.17 -29.50
C ASP A 77 20.61 -7.34 -28.04
N LYS A 78 21.93 -7.39 -27.84
CA LYS A 78 22.51 -7.50 -26.49
C LYS A 78 22.24 -6.26 -25.62
N THR A 79 22.03 -5.10 -26.24
CA THR A 79 21.81 -3.82 -25.54
C THR A 79 20.43 -3.80 -24.89
N GLU A 80 19.41 -4.26 -25.61
CA GLU A 80 18.06 -4.42 -25.08
C GLU A 80 18.04 -5.36 -23.88
N VAL A 81 18.67 -6.54 -24.00
CA VAL A 81 18.72 -7.51 -22.89
C VAL A 81 19.54 -6.98 -21.71
N ALA A 82 20.67 -6.30 -21.96
CA ALA A 82 21.45 -5.66 -20.90
C ALA A 82 20.61 -4.66 -20.10
N THR A 83 19.83 -3.83 -20.80
CA THR A 83 18.95 -2.82 -20.20
C THR A 83 17.87 -3.48 -19.35
N LEU A 84 17.16 -4.47 -19.91
CA LEU A 84 16.11 -5.19 -19.18
C LEU A 84 16.66 -5.94 -17.96
N LEU A 85 17.78 -6.64 -18.11
CA LEU A 85 18.43 -7.39 -17.03
C LEU A 85 18.90 -6.45 -15.92
N ALA A 86 19.55 -5.33 -16.27
CA ALA A 86 19.98 -4.34 -15.29
C ALA A 86 18.79 -3.74 -14.53
N MET A 87 17.66 -3.49 -15.20
CA MET A 87 16.45 -3.02 -14.53
C MET A 87 15.87 -4.04 -13.55
N VAL A 88 15.80 -5.32 -13.93
CA VAL A 88 15.33 -6.39 -13.03
C VAL A 88 16.23 -6.52 -11.80
N ILE A 89 17.55 -6.51 -12.00
CA ILE A 89 18.54 -6.55 -10.91
C ILE A 89 18.40 -5.32 -10.00
N ALA A 90 18.18 -4.13 -10.58
CA ALA A 90 17.97 -2.91 -9.82
C ALA A 90 16.67 -2.92 -9.00
N PHE A 91 15.58 -3.52 -9.50
CA PHE A 91 14.34 -3.69 -8.74
C PHE A 91 14.51 -4.61 -7.52
N GLN A 92 15.51 -5.50 -7.53
CA GLN A 92 15.92 -6.30 -6.37
C GLN A 92 16.91 -5.55 -5.46
N ALA A 93 17.07 -4.24 -5.62
CA ALA A 93 17.99 -3.37 -4.88
C ALA A 93 19.49 -3.72 -5.01
N ARG A 94 19.87 -4.53 -6.01
CA ARG A 94 21.28 -4.88 -6.30
C ARG A 94 21.90 -3.88 -7.27
N TYR A 95 21.94 -2.61 -6.87
CA TYR A 95 22.32 -1.51 -7.75
C TYR A 95 23.75 -1.61 -8.30
N SER A 96 24.71 -2.09 -7.51
CA SER A 96 26.10 -2.24 -7.97
C SER A 96 26.21 -3.25 -9.11
N GLU A 97 25.55 -4.40 -8.99
CA GLU A 97 25.55 -5.44 -10.02
C GLU A 97 24.87 -4.96 -11.31
N ALA A 98 23.75 -4.23 -11.18
CA ALA A 98 23.09 -3.63 -12.34
C ALA A 98 23.98 -2.59 -13.05
N LEU A 99 24.73 -1.78 -12.28
CA LEU A 99 25.66 -0.80 -12.84
C LEU A 99 26.86 -1.48 -13.52
N ASP A 100 27.45 -2.50 -12.90
CA ASP A 100 28.57 -3.24 -13.49
C ASP A 100 28.19 -3.85 -14.85
N LEU A 101 26.98 -4.42 -14.96
CA LEU A 101 26.44 -4.93 -16.22
C LEU A 101 26.27 -3.84 -17.27
N LEU A 102 25.74 -2.67 -16.89
CA LEU A 102 25.56 -1.54 -17.80
C LEU A 102 26.89 -0.94 -18.25
N GLU A 103 27.89 -0.87 -17.37
CA GLU A 103 29.24 -0.42 -17.74
C GLU A 103 29.91 -1.40 -18.71
N GLU A 104 29.74 -2.72 -18.54
CA GLU A 104 30.23 -3.71 -19.51
C GLU A 104 29.56 -3.54 -20.88
N ALA A 105 28.25 -3.32 -20.91
CA ALA A 105 27.51 -3.09 -22.15
C ALA A 105 27.91 -1.76 -22.82
N LEU A 106 28.10 -0.69 -22.04
CA LEU A 106 28.57 0.61 -22.53
C LEU A 106 30.01 0.56 -23.03
N ALA A 107 30.87 -0.27 -22.45
CA ALA A 107 32.24 -0.45 -22.96
C ALA A 107 32.25 -1.02 -24.39
N GLN A 108 31.24 -1.81 -24.75
CA GLN A 108 31.06 -2.36 -26.09
C GLN A 108 30.36 -1.36 -27.03
N ASN A 109 29.38 -0.61 -26.52
CA ASN A 109 28.59 0.38 -27.26
C ASN A 109 28.57 1.74 -26.54
N PRO A 110 29.65 2.55 -26.59
CA PRO A 110 29.76 3.75 -25.76
C PRO A 110 28.75 4.86 -26.07
N GLU A 111 28.22 4.91 -27.29
CA GLU A 111 27.27 5.94 -27.74
C GLU A 111 25.81 5.50 -27.64
N ASP A 112 25.54 4.30 -27.10
CA ASP A 112 24.18 3.81 -26.96
C ASP A 112 23.39 4.64 -25.94
N THR A 113 22.38 5.35 -26.43
CA THR A 113 21.56 6.24 -25.59
C THR A 113 20.70 5.45 -24.61
N GLY A 114 20.20 4.27 -24.99
CA GLY A 114 19.38 3.42 -24.13
C GLY A 114 20.14 2.95 -22.90
N LEU A 115 21.38 2.48 -23.07
CA LEU A 115 22.24 2.08 -21.95
C LEU A 115 22.61 3.25 -21.04
N ARG A 116 22.86 4.44 -21.60
CA ARG A 116 23.13 5.65 -20.82
C ARG A 116 21.92 6.04 -19.97
N LEU A 117 20.72 5.98 -20.53
CA LEU A 117 19.46 6.25 -19.79
C LEU A 117 19.16 5.17 -18.76
N ALA A 118 19.41 3.89 -19.08
CA ALA A 118 19.30 2.79 -18.13
C ALA A 118 20.22 3.02 -16.92
N ARG A 119 21.47 3.43 -17.17
CA ARG A 119 22.42 3.75 -16.10
C ARG A 119 21.94 4.91 -15.24
N ALA A 120 21.46 5.99 -15.86
CA ALA A 120 20.89 7.13 -15.15
C ALA A 120 19.70 6.72 -14.27
N ARG A 121 18.86 5.80 -14.77
CA ARG A 121 17.70 5.25 -14.05
C ARG A 121 18.13 4.39 -12.85
N VAL A 122 19.13 3.52 -12.99
CA VAL A 122 19.69 2.75 -11.86
C VAL A 122 20.27 3.67 -10.79
N ARG A 123 21.02 4.71 -11.20
CA ARG A 123 21.55 5.73 -10.27
C ARG A 123 20.43 6.43 -9.51
N ALA A 124 19.34 6.78 -10.20
CA ALA A 124 18.16 7.35 -9.56
C ALA A 124 17.51 6.37 -8.56
N PHE A 125 17.38 5.08 -8.89
CA PHE A 125 16.87 4.07 -7.94
C PHE A 125 17.78 3.89 -6.71
N GLN A 126 19.09 4.05 -6.88
CA GLN A 126 20.04 4.06 -5.76
C GLN A 126 19.94 5.32 -4.88
N GLY A 127 19.13 6.31 -5.25
CA GLY A 127 19.02 7.60 -4.57
C GLY A 127 20.07 8.63 -4.99
N LEU A 128 20.91 8.32 -5.98
CA LEU A 128 21.95 9.20 -6.53
C LEU A 128 21.35 10.11 -7.61
N PHE A 129 20.37 10.92 -7.22
CA PHE A 129 19.60 11.74 -8.15
C PHE A 129 20.43 12.78 -8.90
N ALA A 130 21.51 13.30 -8.29
CA ALA A 130 22.38 14.28 -8.93
C ALA A 130 23.12 13.67 -10.13
N GLU A 131 23.68 12.47 -9.97
CA GLU A 131 24.36 11.74 -11.04
C GLU A 131 23.39 11.34 -12.15
N GLY A 132 22.18 10.86 -11.80
CA GLY A 132 21.15 10.58 -12.80
C GLY A 132 20.70 11.82 -13.59
N ALA A 133 20.64 12.99 -12.92
CA ALA A 133 20.30 14.25 -13.58
C ALA A 133 21.41 14.73 -14.53
N GLU A 134 22.68 14.55 -14.16
CA GLU A 134 23.81 14.85 -15.04
C GLU A 134 23.78 13.97 -16.30
N GLN A 135 23.60 12.66 -16.13
CA GLN A 135 23.56 11.72 -17.25
C GLN A 135 22.39 11.95 -18.20
N THR A 136 21.19 12.25 -17.67
CA THR A 136 20.06 12.63 -18.52
C THR A 136 20.28 13.96 -19.24
N ALA A 137 20.94 14.92 -18.60
CA ALA A 137 21.28 16.20 -19.24
C ALA A 137 22.30 16.02 -20.39
N GLU A 138 23.29 15.14 -20.25
CA GLU A 138 24.22 14.80 -21.33
C GLU A 138 23.49 14.20 -22.54
N VAL A 139 22.56 13.26 -22.29
CA VAL A 139 21.73 12.67 -23.36
C VAL A 139 20.88 13.75 -24.03
N LEU A 140 20.25 14.64 -23.26
CA LEU A 140 19.43 15.73 -23.81
C LEU A 140 20.25 16.82 -24.51
N GLN A 141 21.55 16.94 -24.24
CA GLN A 141 22.43 17.84 -24.99
C GLN A 141 22.67 17.31 -26.41
N GLN A 142 22.81 15.99 -26.56
CA GLN A 142 23.06 15.32 -27.84
C GLN A 142 21.77 15.04 -28.61
N HIS A 143 20.71 14.69 -27.89
CA HIS A 143 19.39 14.34 -28.40
C HIS A 143 18.30 15.14 -27.65
N PRO A 144 18.11 16.43 -27.98
CA PRO A 144 17.21 17.32 -27.24
C PRO A 144 15.75 16.88 -27.21
N ASP A 145 15.33 16.09 -28.21
CA ASP A 145 13.96 15.64 -28.39
C ASP A 145 13.78 14.14 -28.03
N ASN A 146 14.73 13.56 -27.28
CA ASN A 146 14.59 12.20 -26.76
C ASN A 146 13.54 12.17 -25.63
N ILE A 147 12.35 11.63 -25.93
CA ILE A 147 11.20 11.56 -25.02
C ILE A 147 11.53 10.77 -23.75
N GLU A 148 12.25 9.63 -23.85
CA GLU A 148 12.61 8.84 -22.68
C GLU A 148 13.54 9.62 -21.74
N ALA A 149 14.52 10.34 -22.29
CA ALA A 149 15.42 11.19 -21.53
C ALA A 149 14.69 12.35 -20.84
N LEU A 150 13.72 12.98 -21.53
CA LEU A 150 12.88 14.02 -20.94
C LEU A 150 12.03 13.45 -19.79
N ASN A 151 11.38 12.32 -19.99
CA ASN A 151 10.58 11.66 -18.95
C ASN A 151 11.42 11.27 -17.73
N LEU A 152 12.61 10.69 -17.95
CA LEU A 152 13.52 10.31 -16.87
C LEU A 152 14.04 11.55 -16.13
N ALA A 153 14.43 12.62 -16.84
CA ALA A 153 14.82 13.89 -16.24
C ALA A 153 13.68 14.51 -15.41
N GLY A 154 12.45 14.45 -15.92
CA GLY A 154 11.24 14.88 -15.22
C GLY A 154 11.01 14.10 -13.92
N ARG A 155 11.13 12.77 -13.97
CA ARG A 155 11.00 11.89 -12.80
C ARG A 155 12.09 12.17 -11.76
N ILE A 156 13.35 12.32 -12.20
CA ILE A 156 14.47 12.67 -11.32
C ILE A 156 14.25 14.05 -10.67
N ALA A 157 13.75 15.04 -11.41
CA ALA A 157 13.42 16.35 -10.87
C ALA A 157 12.34 16.29 -9.78
N LEU A 158 11.34 15.40 -9.90
CA LEU A 158 10.36 15.16 -8.84
C LEU A 158 11.01 14.58 -7.58
N TYR A 159 11.89 13.59 -7.72
CA TYR A 159 12.63 13.04 -6.57
C TYR A 159 13.50 14.09 -5.88
N GLN A 160 14.05 15.04 -6.64
CA GLN A 160 14.81 16.18 -6.13
C GLN A 160 13.94 17.31 -5.53
N GLN A 161 12.61 17.13 -5.44
CA GLN A 161 11.67 18.16 -4.97
C GLN A 161 11.71 19.43 -5.83
N ARG A 162 11.92 19.28 -7.15
CA ARG A 162 11.96 20.36 -8.15
C ARG A 162 10.80 20.22 -9.15
N PRO A 163 9.54 20.30 -8.70
CA PRO A 163 8.40 20.02 -9.56
C PRO A 163 8.25 21.01 -10.72
N GLY A 164 8.80 22.23 -10.61
CA GLY A 164 8.83 23.18 -11.74
C GLY A 164 9.70 22.74 -12.90
N GLN A 165 10.87 22.13 -12.63
CA GLN A 165 11.70 21.56 -13.69
C GLN A 165 11.03 20.32 -14.27
N ALA A 166 10.41 19.49 -13.43
CA ALA A 166 9.67 18.31 -13.87
C ALA A 166 8.55 18.66 -14.86
N VAL A 167 7.75 19.68 -14.55
CA VAL A 167 6.71 20.20 -15.47
C VAL A 167 7.32 20.52 -16.83
N THR A 168 8.42 21.27 -16.88
CA THR A 168 9.05 21.65 -18.16
C THR A 168 9.46 20.44 -18.99
N TYR A 169 10.02 19.40 -18.36
CA TYR A 169 10.44 18.19 -19.08
C TYR A 169 9.24 17.39 -19.59
N PHE A 170 8.23 17.15 -18.75
CA PHE A 170 7.04 16.39 -19.14
C PHE A 170 6.17 17.13 -20.17
N GLU A 171 6.05 18.45 -20.08
CA GLU A 171 5.37 19.24 -21.12
C GLU A 171 6.08 19.13 -22.46
N ARG A 172 7.42 19.21 -22.46
CA ARG A 172 8.19 19.05 -23.69
C ARG A 172 8.03 17.65 -24.27
N ALA A 173 8.06 16.61 -23.44
CA ALA A 173 7.85 15.23 -23.86
C ALA A 173 6.44 15.04 -24.47
N GLY A 174 5.39 15.53 -23.81
CA GLY A 174 4.01 15.48 -24.32
C GLY A 174 3.76 16.36 -25.56
N MET A 175 4.58 17.39 -25.80
CA MET A 175 4.54 18.16 -27.07
C MET A 175 5.19 17.40 -28.23
N LEU A 176 6.17 16.54 -27.95
CA LEU A 176 6.84 15.72 -28.95
C LEU A 176 6.02 14.48 -29.31
N ASP A 177 5.35 13.88 -28.33
CA ASP A 177 4.41 12.77 -28.52
C ASP A 177 3.23 12.90 -27.55
N ASP A 178 2.05 13.19 -28.08
CA ASP A 178 0.82 13.31 -27.29
C ASP A 178 0.23 11.94 -26.89
N ASN A 179 0.77 10.83 -27.39
CA ASN A 179 0.40 9.47 -27.01
C ASN A 179 1.36 8.83 -26.00
N ASP A 180 2.40 9.54 -25.57
CA ASP A 180 3.29 9.04 -24.52
C ASP A 180 2.61 9.13 -23.14
N LEU A 181 2.15 7.98 -22.65
CA LEU A 181 1.42 7.88 -21.39
C LEU A 181 2.23 8.37 -20.19
N GLU A 182 3.53 8.09 -20.17
CA GLU A 182 4.44 8.46 -19.07
C GLU A 182 4.58 9.97 -18.93
N SER A 183 4.63 10.71 -20.05
CA SER A 183 4.63 12.19 -20.06
C SER A 183 3.40 12.75 -19.34
N TRP A 184 2.22 12.23 -19.64
CA TRP A 184 0.97 12.72 -19.04
C TRP A 184 0.84 12.34 -17.56
N ILE A 185 1.23 11.13 -17.18
CA ILE A 185 1.28 10.70 -15.77
C ILE A 185 2.29 11.56 -14.99
N GLY A 186 3.48 11.76 -15.54
CA GLY A 186 4.53 12.59 -14.96
C GLY A 186 4.10 14.06 -14.82
N LEU A 187 3.42 14.61 -15.84
CA LEU A 187 2.88 15.96 -15.80
C LEU A 187 1.80 16.13 -14.72
N TYR A 188 0.91 15.14 -14.57
CA TYR A 188 -0.05 15.11 -13.46
C TYR A 188 0.68 15.15 -12.11
N ASP A 189 1.65 14.25 -11.88
CA ASP A 189 2.38 14.16 -10.62
C ASP A 189 3.13 15.48 -10.31
N ALA A 190 3.71 16.11 -11.34
CA ALA A 190 4.44 17.37 -11.23
C ALA A 190 3.52 18.58 -10.95
N ARG A 191 2.41 18.72 -11.68
CA ARG A 191 1.43 19.79 -11.46
C ARG A 191 0.73 19.63 -10.11
N ALA A 192 0.43 18.41 -9.70
CA ALA A 192 -0.11 18.12 -8.37
C ALA A 192 0.88 18.50 -7.26
N ALA A 193 2.18 18.22 -7.44
CA ALA A 193 3.24 18.65 -6.52
C ALA A 193 3.33 20.19 -6.41
N GLN A 194 3.02 20.93 -7.48
CA GLN A 194 2.93 22.39 -7.46
C GLN A 194 1.62 22.95 -6.88
N GLY A 195 0.66 22.09 -6.50
CA GLY A 195 -0.68 22.50 -6.07
C GLY A 195 -1.53 23.10 -7.20
N GLN A 196 -1.20 22.82 -8.46
CA GLN A 196 -1.93 23.27 -9.63
C GLN A 196 -2.97 22.22 -10.03
N ASP A 197 -3.91 21.97 -9.11
CA ASP A 197 -4.83 20.83 -9.16
C ASP A 197 -5.63 20.74 -10.46
N GLU A 198 -6.03 21.89 -11.03
CA GLU A 198 -6.80 21.93 -12.28
C GLU A 198 -5.97 21.45 -13.48
N LEU A 199 -4.73 21.92 -13.60
CA LEU A 199 -3.81 21.49 -14.65
C LEU A 199 -3.39 20.03 -14.46
N ALA A 200 -3.21 19.59 -13.21
CA ALA A 200 -2.93 18.19 -12.91
C ALA A 200 -4.08 17.30 -13.42
N ARG A 201 -5.33 17.64 -13.15
CA ARG A 201 -6.49 16.87 -13.65
C ARG A 201 -6.56 16.82 -15.17
N GLN A 202 -6.22 17.91 -15.85
CA GLN A 202 -6.19 17.91 -17.32
C GLN A 202 -5.16 16.90 -17.85
N ALA A 203 -3.95 16.87 -17.26
CA ALA A 203 -2.94 15.87 -17.60
C ALA A 203 -3.40 14.44 -17.28
N LEU A 204 -4.03 14.22 -16.14
CA LEU A 204 -4.57 12.90 -15.78
C LEU A 204 -5.73 12.47 -16.70
N ALA A 205 -6.55 13.42 -17.15
CA ALA A 205 -7.62 13.14 -18.11
C ALA A 205 -7.05 12.73 -19.47
N ALA A 206 -5.96 13.36 -19.92
CA ALA A 206 -5.23 12.92 -21.12
C ALA A 206 -4.69 11.49 -20.95
N ALA A 207 -4.01 11.19 -19.83
CA ALA A 207 -3.53 9.84 -19.52
C ALA A 207 -4.68 8.80 -19.49
N ALA A 208 -5.83 9.16 -18.92
CA ALA A 208 -7.03 8.30 -18.87
C ALA A 208 -7.71 8.10 -20.22
N GLN A 209 -7.58 9.04 -21.15
CA GLN A 209 -8.04 8.86 -22.52
C GLN A 209 -7.14 7.88 -23.29
N LEU A 210 -5.82 7.97 -23.09
CA LEU A 210 -4.85 7.09 -23.74
C LEU A 210 -4.94 5.65 -23.24
N ALA A 211 -5.02 5.46 -21.92
CA ALA A 211 -4.97 4.15 -21.30
C ALA A 211 -5.92 4.03 -20.10
N PRO A 212 -7.24 3.94 -20.33
CA PRO A 212 -8.25 3.93 -19.25
C PRO A 212 -8.12 2.73 -18.31
N ASP A 213 -7.60 1.61 -18.81
CA ASP A 213 -7.42 0.37 -18.04
C ASP A 213 -6.02 0.23 -17.42
N HIS A 214 -5.11 1.19 -17.67
CA HIS A 214 -3.78 1.17 -17.08
C HIS A 214 -3.89 1.34 -15.57
N VAL A 215 -3.29 0.41 -14.80
CA VAL A 215 -3.47 0.34 -13.34
C VAL A 215 -3.11 1.66 -12.68
N ASP A 216 -1.99 2.25 -13.12
CA ASP A 216 -1.41 3.45 -12.52
C ASP A 216 -2.24 4.72 -12.80
N VAL A 217 -2.96 4.72 -13.93
CA VAL A 217 -3.89 5.78 -14.31
C VAL A 217 -5.19 5.63 -13.52
N ARG A 218 -5.75 4.41 -13.46
CA ARG A 218 -6.96 4.13 -12.70
C ARG A 218 -6.80 4.48 -11.22
N LEU A 219 -5.67 4.12 -10.62
CA LEU A 219 -5.34 4.47 -9.23
C LEU A 219 -5.30 5.97 -9.00
N ARG A 220 -4.70 6.73 -9.93
CA ARG A 220 -4.66 8.20 -9.86
C ARG A 220 -6.04 8.81 -10.06
N VAL A 221 -6.85 8.30 -10.99
CA VAL A 221 -8.24 8.75 -11.19
C VAL A 221 -9.07 8.52 -9.95
N GLU A 222 -9.03 7.33 -9.37
CA GLU A 222 -9.74 6.99 -8.13
C GLU A 222 -9.34 7.93 -6.97
N ARG A 223 -8.04 8.23 -6.84
CA ARG A 223 -7.53 9.20 -5.87
C ARG A 223 -7.99 10.64 -6.16
N THR A 224 -8.22 10.97 -7.43
CA THR A 224 -8.56 12.32 -7.93
C THR A 224 -10.07 12.56 -8.04
N LEU A 225 -10.93 11.58 -7.74
CA LEU A 225 -12.40 11.75 -7.64
C LEU A 225 -12.82 12.77 -6.55
N SER A 226 -11.88 13.39 -5.83
CA SER A 226 -12.09 14.62 -5.05
C SER A 226 -11.99 15.87 -5.96
N PRO A 227 -13.05 16.72 -6.02
CA PRO A 227 -13.14 17.84 -6.95
C PRO A 227 -12.05 18.94 -6.79
N PRO A 228 -11.86 19.83 -7.77
CA PRO A 228 -10.85 20.91 -7.76
C PRO A 228 -10.96 21.90 -6.62
N GLY A 229 -9.80 22.30 -6.09
CA GLY A 229 -9.68 23.43 -5.17
C GLY A 229 -10.10 23.08 -3.74
N PRO A 230 -10.42 24.09 -2.92
CA PRO A 230 -10.82 23.84 -1.56
C PRO A 230 -12.17 23.12 -1.51
N VAL A 231 -12.13 21.79 -1.40
CA VAL A 231 -13.33 20.96 -1.26
C VAL A 231 -13.86 21.14 0.14
N ASN A 232 -15.13 21.55 0.23
CA ASN A 232 -15.86 21.50 1.48
C ASN A 232 -16.60 20.17 1.52
N GLU A 233 -16.52 19.48 2.65
CA GLU A 233 -17.25 18.25 2.88
C GLU A 233 -18.10 18.45 4.14
N LEU A 234 -19.42 18.28 4.01
CA LEU A 234 -20.33 18.25 5.13
C LEU A 234 -20.74 16.80 5.38
N ILE A 235 -20.47 16.30 6.58
CA ILE A 235 -20.84 14.96 7.01
C ILE A 235 -21.85 15.09 8.14
N VAL A 236 -23.02 14.47 7.98
CA VAL A 236 -24.04 14.38 9.02
C VAL A 236 -24.28 12.92 9.30
N GLY A 237 -24.28 12.53 10.57
CA GLY A 237 -24.48 11.15 10.97
C GLY A 237 -25.31 10.99 12.22
N PHE A 238 -25.92 9.82 12.34
CA PHE A 238 -26.66 9.39 13.51
C PHE A 238 -26.40 7.91 13.79
N ASP A 239 -26.38 7.58 15.07
CA ASP A 239 -26.11 6.26 15.60
C ASP A 239 -27.13 5.95 16.69
N ASN A 240 -27.69 4.74 16.66
CA ASN A 240 -28.62 4.27 17.68
C ASN A 240 -28.13 2.94 18.25
N SER A 241 -27.97 2.86 19.56
CA SER A 241 -27.66 1.60 20.26
C SER A 241 -28.84 1.04 21.04
N ARG A 242 -29.01 -0.28 20.92
CA ARG A 242 -29.99 -1.06 21.69
C ARG A 242 -29.26 -2.03 22.60
N PHE A 243 -29.72 -2.13 23.84
CA PHE A 243 -29.17 -3.05 24.83
C PHE A 243 -29.93 -4.36 24.80
N ARG A 244 -29.19 -5.47 24.95
CA ARG A 244 -29.74 -6.80 25.17
C ARG A 244 -29.64 -7.13 26.65
N ASP A 245 -30.62 -7.89 27.13
CA ASP A 245 -30.59 -8.55 28.44
C ASP A 245 -30.57 -7.62 29.66
N VAL A 246 -30.63 -6.29 29.45
CA VAL A 246 -30.70 -5.27 30.49
C VAL A 246 -31.65 -4.15 30.05
N ALA A 247 -32.50 -3.67 30.96
CA ALA A 247 -33.44 -2.57 30.72
C ALA A 247 -32.75 -1.20 30.82
N LEU A 248 -31.82 -0.90 29.92
CA LEU A 248 -31.15 0.39 29.81
C LEU A 248 -31.73 1.25 28.68
N SER A 249 -31.73 2.56 28.87
CA SER A 249 -32.12 3.55 27.85
C SER A 249 -31.29 3.38 26.57
N HIS A 250 -31.92 3.43 25.40
CA HIS A 250 -31.21 3.42 24.12
C HIS A 250 -30.23 4.60 24.01
N TRP A 251 -29.03 4.33 23.52
CA TRP A 251 -28.11 5.42 23.21
C TRP A 251 -28.43 6.00 21.84
N ARG A 252 -28.30 7.32 21.73
CA ARG A 252 -28.44 8.06 20.49
C ARG A 252 -27.33 9.07 20.38
N ASP A 253 -26.48 8.87 19.39
CA ASP A 253 -25.39 9.78 19.09
C ASP A 253 -25.67 10.42 17.73
N GLN A 254 -25.43 11.71 17.60
CA GLN A 254 -25.58 12.44 16.34
C GLN A 254 -24.43 13.41 16.17
N PHE A 255 -23.99 13.63 14.94
CA PHE A 255 -22.93 14.58 14.67
C PHE A 255 -23.12 15.33 13.37
N ILE A 256 -22.52 16.51 13.34
CA ILE A 256 -22.26 17.28 12.13
C ILE A 256 -20.76 17.58 12.07
N GLU A 257 -20.15 17.33 10.93
CA GLU A 257 -18.73 17.56 10.70
C GLU A 257 -18.57 18.32 9.40
N TYR A 258 -17.93 19.48 9.49
CA TYR A 258 -17.52 20.27 8.34
C TYR A 258 -16.03 20.09 8.14
N ARG A 259 -15.63 19.67 6.94
CA ARG A 259 -14.24 19.63 6.52
C ARG A 259 -13.98 20.65 5.44
N ARG A 260 -12.80 21.23 5.49
CA ARG A 260 -12.25 22.06 4.43
C ARG A 260 -10.87 21.55 4.07
N GLN A 261 -10.79 20.95 2.90
CA GLN A 261 -9.51 20.69 2.25
C GLN A 261 -9.02 22.03 1.71
N ARG A 262 -7.84 22.52 2.12
CA ARG A 262 -7.26 23.77 1.56
C ARG A 262 -6.26 23.49 0.44
N SER A 263 -5.67 22.30 0.45
CA SER A 263 -4.78 21.77 -0.58
C SER A 263 -4.88 20.24 -0.58
N LEU A 264 -4.32 19.57 -1.58
CA LEU A 264 -4.19 18.10 -1.60
C LEU A 264 -3.56 17.50 -0.33
N ASN A 265 -2.83 18.33 0.44
CA ASN A 265 -1.97 17.92 1.55
C ASN A 265 -2.45 18.42 2.92
N SER A 266 -3.57 19.14 3.01
CA SER A 266 -4.04 19.71 4.29
C SER A 266 -5.55 19.82 4.35
N THR A 267 -6.15 19.11 5.30
CA THR A 267 -7.59 19.14 5.59
C THR A 267 -7.83 19.54 7.03
N TYR A 268 -8.66 20.57 7.23
CA TYR A 268 -9.14 20.95 8.55
C TYR A 268 -10.57 20.45 8.72
N TYR A 269 -10.95 20.07 9.93
CA TYR A 269 -12.34 19.78 10.23
C TYR A 269 -12.78 20.38 11.56
N LEU A 270 -14.07 20.69 11.61
CA LEU A 270 -14.81 21.06 12.81
C LEU A 270 -15.97 20.09 12.95
N ARG A 271 -16.15 19.54 14.15
CA ARG A 271 -17.17 18.54 14.44
C ARG A 271 -17.92 18.92 15.71
N ALA A 272 -19.23 18.78 15.67
CA ALA A 272 -20.09 18.89 16.84
C ALA A 272 -20.86 17.58 17.00
N GLU A 273 -20.80 17.00 18.19
CA GLU A 273 -21.51 15.78 18.56
C GLU A 273 -22.51 16.07 19.68
N ASN A 274 -23.67 15.42 19.62
CA ASN A 274 -24.65 15.42 20.69
C ASN A 274 -24.99 13.97 21.03
N ASN A 275 -24.55 13.54 22.20
CA ASN A 275 -24.58 12.15 22.62
C ASN A 275 -25.60 12.01 23.75
N ARG A 276 -26.52 11.05 23.62
CA ARG A 276 -27.51 10.73 24.67
C ARG A 276 -27.27 9.31 25.15
N ARG A 277 -26.84 9.17 26.40
CA ARG A 277 -26.51 7.88 27.02
C ARG A 277 -26.93 7.92 28.48
N PHE A 278 -27.55 6.85 28.98
CA PHE A 278 -28.00 6.72 30.38
C PHE A 278 -28.85 7.91 30.85
N ASP A 279 -29.78 8.35 30.01
CA ASP A 279 -30.61 9.55 30.22
C ASP A 279 -29.84 10.89 30.35
N ASN A 280 -28.51 10.87 30.26
CA ASN A 280 -27.66 12.05 30.21
C ASN A 280 -27.44 12.51 28.77
N ARG A 281 -27.08 13.79 28.63
CA ARG A 281 -26.75 14.40 27.34
C ARG A 281 -25.45 15.18 27.45
N ASP A 282 -24.51 14.80 26.61
CA ASP A 282 -23.24 15.51 26.47
C ASP A 282 -23.13 16.09 25.06
N THR A 283 -22.53 17.29 24.98
CA THR A 283 -22.20 17.94 23.70
C THR A 283 -20.70 18.13 23.60
N VAL A 284 -20.11 17.65 22.51
CA VAL A 284 -18.67 17.68 22.27
C VAL A 284 -18.40 18.50 21.01
N PHE A 285 -17.44 19.41 21.10
CA PHE A 285 -16.91 20.15 19.95
C PHE A 285 -15.47 19.72 19.71
N GLU A 286 -15.14 19.38 18.48
CA GLU A 286 -13.80 18.94 18.08
C GLU A 286 -13.31 19.72 16.87
N ALA A 287 -12.05 20.12 16.92
CA ALA A 287 -11.32 20.66 15.79
C ALA A 287 -10.13 19.76 15.48
N GLY A 288 -9.88 19.50 14.20
CA GLY A 288 -8.73 18.71 13.81
C GLY A 288 -8.10 19.15 12.50
N TRP A 289 -6.88 18.66 12.30
CA TRP A 289 -6.03 18.96 11.18
C TRP A 289 -5.35 17.67 10.73
N LEU A 290 -5.58 17.32 9.47
CA LEU A 290 -4.98 16.20 8.76
C LEU A 290 -3.95 16.76 7.78
N GLY A 291 -2.69 16.40 7.97
CA GLY A 291 -1.57 16.79 7.11
C GLY A 291 -1.06 15.61 6.31
N ASN A 292 -0.75 15.84 5.05
CA ASN A 292 -0.17 14.85 4.14
C ASN A 292 0.76 15.55 3.13
N GLN A 293 1.79 16.24 3.62
CA GLN A 293 2.72 16.98 2.75
C GLN A 293 3.68 16.04 2.04
N GLN A 294 3.98 16.30 0.77
CA GLN A 294 5.03 15.58 0.04
C GLN A 294 6.37 15.66 0.77
N GLY A 295 7.02 14.51 0.96
CA GLY A 295 8.30 14.42 1.69
C GLY A 295 8.18 14.44 3.21
N ALA A 296 6.98 14.65 3.77
CA ALA A 296 6.70 14.55 5.20
C ALA A 296 5.77 13.36 5.48
N LEU A 297 5.88 12.82 6.70
CA LEU A 297 4.99 11.76 7.16
C LEU A 297 3.56 12.28 7.26
N PRO A 298 2.53 11.58 6.74
CA PRO A 298 1.15 11.95 7.02
C PRO A 298 0.90 12.00 8.53
N TRP A 299 0.05 12.91 8.97
CA TRP A 299 -0.19 13.11 10.39
C TRP A 299 -1.59 13.64 10.65
N GLN A 300 -2.07 13.43 11.87
CA GLN A 300 -3.35 13.92 12.35
C GLN A 300 -3.16 14.54 13.72
N LEU A 301 -3.76 15.70 13.94
CA LEU A 301 -3.91 16.35 15.23
C LEU A 301 -5.37 16.71 15.44
N SER A 302 -5.87 16.55 16.67
CA SER A 302 -7.21 17.01 17.02
C SER A 302 -7.33 17.35 18.49
N ALA A 303 -8.16 18.34 18.79
CA ALA A 303 -8.53 18.74 20.14
C ALA A 303 -10.05 18.82 20.22
N ALA A 304 -10.61 18.18 21.25
CA ALA A 304 -12.01 18.21 21.57
C ALA A 304 -12.23 18.79 22.96
N ILE A 305 -13.34 19.49 23.12
CA ILE A 305 -13.84 19.99 24.40
C ILE A 305 -15.30 19.61 24.54
N SER A 306 -15.75 19.45 25.77
CA SER A 306 -17.17 19.28 26.06
C SER A 306 -17.55 20.17 27.24
N GLY A 307 -18.85 20.49 27.34
CA GLY A 307 -19.38 21.31 28.41
C GLY A 307 -19.40 20.57 29.76
N ASP A 308 -20.41 20.84 30.58
CA ASP A 308 -20.68 20.01 31.76
C ASP A 308 -21.11 18.61 31.32
N SER A 309 -20.13 17.74 31.14
CA SER A 309 -20.30 16.39 30.58
C SER A 309 -20.27 15.34 31.67
N GLU A 310 -21.21 14.40 31.58
CA GLU A 310 -21.35 13.30 32.53
C GLU A 310 -20.45 12.11 32.15
N PHE A 311 -20.34 11.80 30.87
CA PHE A 311 -19.62 10.60 30.38
C PHE A 311 -18.57 10.91 29.31
N SER A 312 -18.62 12.09 28.71
CA SER A 312 -17.66 12.56 27.70
C SER A 312 -16.49 13.27 28.36
N ALA A 313 -15.31 13.19 27.72
CA ALA A 313 -14.13 13.88 28.22
C ALA A 313 -14.34 15.41 28.17
N ARG A 314 -14.04 16.12 29.26
CA ARG A 314 -14.02 17.58 29.35
C ARG A 314 -13.11 18.19 28.30
N TYR A 315 -11.95 17.58 28.11
CA TYR A 315 -11.10 17.80 26.95
C TYR A 315 -10.42 16.52 26.50
N ARG A 316 -10.09 16.44 25.22
CA ARG A 316 -9.36 15.32 24.62
C ARG A 316 -8.42 15.82 23.54
N LEU A 317 -7.17 15.38 23.61
CA LEU A 317 -6.14 15.64 22.60
C LEU A 317 -5.77 14.32 21.93
N ARG A 318 -5.63 14.35 20.59
CA ARG A 318 -5.14 13.20 19.82
C ARG A 318 -4.08 13.63 18.82
N GLY A 319 -3.07 12.79 18.66
CA GLY A 319 -2.04 12.92 17.66
C GLY A 319 -1.69 11.57 17.05
N ALA A 320 -1.45 11.54 15.75
CA ALA A 320 -0.98 10.36 15.05
C ALA A 320 -0.03 10.77 13.91
N VAL A 321 0.93 9.91 13.61
CA VAL A 321 1.86 10.08 12.49
C VAL A 321 1.97 8.75 11.78
N SER A 322 1.83 8.74 10.46
CA SER A 322 1.92 7.53 9.64
C SER A 322 3.26 7.47 8.94
N VAL A 323 3.96 6.34 9.10
CA VAL A 323 5.22 6.02 8.45
C VAL A 323 4.98 4.97 7.38
N ARG A 324 5.40 5.24 6.16
CA ARG A 324 5.40 4.23 5.10
C ARG A 324 6.60 3.30 5.29
N LEU A 325 6.34 2.03 5.54
CA LEU A 325 7.37 1.01 5.74
C LEU A 325 7.86 0.40 4.41
N ASN A 326 6.99 0.36 3.40
CA ASN A 326 7.33 -0.01 2.03
C ASN A 326 6.37 0.66 1.03
N GLU A 327 6.82 0.80 -0.22
CA GLU A 327 6.01 1.35 -1.32
C GLU A 327 5.02 0.33 -1.91
N GLY A 328 5.21 -0.96 -1.62
CA GLY A 328 4.52 -2.04 -2.30
C GLY A 328 5.13 -2.38 -3.67
N ASN A 329 4.44 -3.21 -4.42
CA ASN A 329 4.68 -3.57 -5.81
C ASN A 329 3.33 -3.72 -6.54
N ASP A 330 3.35 -4.27 -7.77
CA ASP A 330 2.14 -4.41 -8.59
C ASP A 330 1.05 -5.32 -7.99
N TYR A 331 1.40 -6.13 -6.99
CA TYR A 331 0.50 -7.12 -6.35
C TYR A 331 0.11 -6.72 -4.93
N VAL A 332 1.09 -6.31 -4.13
CA VAL A 332 0.95 -5.96 -2.72
C VAL A 332 1.17 -4.46 -2.62
N GLY A 333 0.16 -3.72 -2.19
CA GLY A 333 0.29 -2.28 -2.00
C GLY A 333 1.20 -1.92 -0.82
N PRO A 334 1.31 -0.61 -0.50
CA PRO A 334 2.21 -0.13 0.54
C PRO A 334 1.82 -0.67 1.91
N THR A 335 2.76 -0.57 2.86
CA THR A 335 2.48 -0.79 4.28
C THR A 335 2.70 0.50 5.05
N LEU A 336 1.71 0.90 5.83
CA LEU A 336 1.76 2.11 6.66
C LEU A 336 1.68 1.72 8.14
N LEU A 337 2.56 2.27 8.96
CA LEU A 337 2.55 2.15 10.41
C LEU A 337 2.14 3.48 11.01
N THR A 338 1.11 3.49 11.85
CA THR A 338 0.58 4.71 12.46
C THR A 338 0.62 4.62 13.98
N PRO A 339 1.73 5.03 14.62
CA PRO A 339 1.73 5.35 16.04
C PRO A 339 0.75 6.50 16.34
N SER A 340 0.01 6.37 17.44
CA SER A 340 -0.95 7.36 17.91
C SER A 340 -0.91 7.54 19.42
N LEU A 341 -1.22 8.75 19.86
CA LEU A 341 -1.35 9.14 21.26
C LEU A 341 -2.69 9.84 21.46
N GLN A 342 -3.38 9.50 22.53
CA GLN A 342 -4.56 10.20 23.00
C GLN A 342 -4.45 10.46 24.51
N VAL A 343 -4.85 11.65 24.94
CA VAL A 343 -5.06 12.00 26.34
C VAL A 343 -6.45 12.61 26.46
N ALA A 344 -7.25 12.10 27.39
CA ALA A 344 -8.62 12.52 27.61
C ALA A 344 -8.87 12.70 29.10
N ASP A 345 -9.39 13.85 29.49
CA ASP A 345 -9.73 14.15 30.89
C ASP A 345 -11.23 14.07 31.09
N TYR A 346 -11.66 13.19 31.98
CA TYR A 346 -13.06 12.99 32.37
C TYR A 346 -13.29 13.57 33.76
N ARG A 347 -14.57 13.65 34.16
CA ARG A 347 -14.92 14.06 35.52
C ARG A 347 -14.34 13.10 36.57
N THR A 348 -14.18 11.82 36.22
CA THR A 348 -13.67 10.77 37.10
C THR A 348 -12.15 10.67 37.16
N GLY A 349 -11.44 11.18 36.15
CA GLY A 349 -9.98 11.12 36.05
C GLY A 349 -9.49 11.21 34.60
N THR A 350 -8.18 11.09 34.42
CA THR A 350 -7.56 11.16 33.09
C THR A 350 -7.30 9.76 32.54
N VAL A 351 -7.67 9.54 31.28
CA VAL A 351 -7.37 8.33 30.51
C VAL A 351 -6.36 8.69 29.42
N SER A 352 -5.33 7.87 29.26
CA SER A 352 -4.36 7.99 28.17
C SER A 352 -4.27 6.72 27.35
N ARG A 353 -4.05 6.85 26.04
CA ARG A 353 -3.89 5.72 25.12
C ARG A 353 -2.69 5.94 24.23
N LEU A 354 -1.84 4.92 24.15
CA LEU A 354 -0.81 4.78 23.12
C LEU A 354 -1.26 3.67 22.16
N GLY A 355 -1.32 3.97 20.86
CA GLY A 355 -1.73 3.02 19.83
C GLY A 355 -0.66 2.85 18.76
N VAL A 356 -0.63 1.68 18.13
CA VAL A 356 0.12 1.42 16.90
C VAL A 356 -0.78 0.60 15.98
N ASP A 357 -1.20 1.23 14.89
CA ASP A 357 -2.00 0.60 13.84
C ASP A 357 -1.14 0.37 12.60
N LEU A 358 -1.41 -0.69 11.85
CA LEU A 358 -0.72 -0.99 10.60
C LEU A 358 -1.74 -1.15 9.49
N GLU A 359 -1.58 -0.45 8.37
CA GLU A 359 -2.35 -0.68 7.15
C GLU A 359 -1.48 -1.47 6.17
N HIS A 360 -1.90 -2.68 5.81
CA HIS A 360 -1.19 -3.50 4.84
C HIS A 360 -2.10 -3.84 3.67
N TYR A 361 -1.74 -3.37 2.50
CA TYR A 361 -2.51 -3.53 1.29
C TYR A 361 -2.10 -4.82 0.57
N VAL A 362 -3.00 -5.80 0.51
CA VAL A 362 -2.69 -7.18 0.06
C VAL A 362 -3.07 -7.46 -1.40
N ALA A 363 -3.81 -6.56 -2.04
CA ALA A 363 -4.19 -6.67 -3.45
C ALA A 363 -4.28 -5.26 -4.07
N GLY A 364 -3.16 -4.76 -4.56
CA GLY A 364 -3.01 -3.36 -5.00
C GLY A 364 -3.47 -2.41 -3.89
N THR A 365 -4.34 -1.44 -4.18
CA THR A 365 -4.97 -0.59 -3.16
C THR A 365 -6.39 -1.03 -2.77
N ALA A 366 -6.90 -2.11 -3.37
CA ALA A 366 -8.31 -2.47 -3.29
C ALA A 366 -8.65 -3.20 -1.99
N LEU A 367 -7.75 -4.02 -1.44
CA LEU A 367 -7.96 -4.78 -0.22
C LEU A 367 -6.82 -4.54 0.75
N TRP A 368 -7.14 -4.14 1.99
CA TRP A 368 -6.14 -3.94 3.03
C TRP A 368 -6.61 -4.40 4.40
N LEU A 369 -5.63 -4.83 5.19
CA LEU A 369 -5.79 -5.25 6.58
C LEU A 369 -5.33 -4.14 7.50
N THR A 370 -5.99 -4.02 8.65
CA THR A 370 -5.68 -3.03 9.68
C THR A 370 -5.52 -3.67 11.06
N PRO A 371 -4.47 -4.48 11.31
CA PRO A 371 -4.14 -4.89 12.67
C PRO A 371 -3.69 -3.69 13.51
N GLY A 372 -4.10 -3.66 14.78
CA GLY A 372 -3.78 -2.59 15.70
C GLY A 372 -3.58 -3.10 17.12
N LEU A 373 -2.65 -2.48 17.84
CA LEU A 373 -2.40 -2.70 19.26
C LEU A 373 -2.52 -1.37 20.01
N GLY A 374 -3.02 -1.41 21.24
CA GLY A 374 -3.11 -0.23 22.07
C GLY A 374 -2.88 -0.53 23.54
N LEU A 375 -2.20 0.38 24.22
CA LEU A 375 -2.09 0.42 25.67
C LEU A 375 -2.99 1.55 26.17
N VAL A 376 -3.89 1.24 27.08
CA VAL A 376 -4.78 2.22 27.72
C VAL A 376 -4.42 2.25 29.20
N ARG A 377 -4.15 3.45 29.71
CA ARG A 377 -4.03 3.72 31.14
C ARG A 377 -5.25 4.50 31.57
N ASP A 378 -6.02 3.93 32.48
CA ASP A 378 -7.31 4.48 32.92
C ASP A 378 -7.19 5.49 34.07
N GLU A 379 -8.35 5.92 34.57
CA GLU A 379 -8.51 6.92 35.62
C GLU A 379 -7.88 6.53 36.96
N ASP A 380 -7.76 5.22 37.22
CA ASP A 380 -7.18 4.65 38.44
C ASP A 380 -5.70 4.26 38.24
N SER A 381 -5.10 4.65 37.11
CA SER A 381 -3.75 4.30 36.66
C SER A 381 -3.53 2.83 36.31
N ASP A 382 -4.60 2.04 36.17
CA ASP A 382 -4.50 0.68 35.70
C ASP A 382 -4.25 0.66 34.20
N THR A 383 -3.34 -0.23 33.77
CA THR A 383 -2.96 -0.36 32.37
C THR A 383 -3.54 -1.62 31.78
N SER A 384 -4.21 -1.48 30.64
CA SER A 384 -4.79 -2.57 29.87
C SER A 384 -4.25 -2.57 28.45
N VAL A 385 -4.22 -3.76 27.86
CA VAL A 385 -3.84 -3.98 26.46
C VAL A 385 -5.12 -4.16 25.65
N SER A 386 -5.15 -3.55 24.48
CA SER A 386 -6.20 -3.71 23.48
C SER A 386 -5.60 -4.14 22.15
N TRP A 387 -6.38 -4.88 21.38
CA TRP A 387 -6.03 -5.25 20.01
C TRP A 387 -7.24 -5.12 19.10
N MET A 388 -6.98 -4.87 17.81
CA MET A 388 -7.98 -4.91 16.77
C MET A 388 -7.43 -5.57 15.51
N LEU A 389 -8.32 -6.17 14.74
CA LEU A 389 -8.06 -6.62 13.38
C LEU A 389 -9.19 -6.14 12.49
N GLY A 390 -8.87 -5.28 11.54
CA GLY A 390 -9.79 -4.84 10.50
C GLY A 390 -9.43 -5.39 9.13
N LEU A 391 -10.44 -5.48 8.27
CA LEU A 391 -10.35 -5.79 6.85
C LEU A 391 -11.20 -4.76 6.10
N ASN A 392 -10.65 -4.19 5.04
CA ASN A 392 -11.32 -3.19 4.23
C ASN A 392 -11.14 -3.51 2.75
N TRP A 393 -12.22 -3.45 1.99
CA TRP A 393 -12.26 -3.83 0.58
C TRP A 393 -13.01 -2.79 -0.25
N GLN A 394 -12.30 -2.12 -1.14
CA GLN A 394 -12.82 -1.36 -2.26
C GLN A 394 -13.31 -2.33 -3.35
N LEU A 395 -14.59 -2.69 -3.30
CA LEU A 395 -15.21 -3.63 -4.25
C LEU A 395 -15.32 -3.06 -5.67
N SER A 396 -15.50 -1.75 -5.78
CA SER A 396 -15.57 -0.99 -7.03
C SER A 396 -15.31 0.48 -6.75
N GLY A 397 -15.18 1.33 -7.78
CA GLY A 397 -15.10 2.79 -7.59
C GLY A 397 -16.28 3.42 -6.81
N ARG A 398 -17.40 2.69 -6.61
CA ARG A 398 -18.58 3.17 -5.87
C ARG A 398 -18.82 2.51 -4.52
N PHE A 399 -18.24 1.36 -4.25
CA PHE A 399 -18.54 0.59 -3.05
C PHE A 399 -17.27 0.21 -2.30
N ARG A 400 -17.26 0.50 -1.01
CA ARG A 400 -16.27 0.01 -0.06
C ARG A 400 -16.98 -0.66 1.09
N VAL A 401 -16.50 -1.82 1.50
CA VAL A 401 -16.97 -2.53 2.68
C VAL A 401 -15.81 -2.71 3.63
N GLY A 402 -16.11 -2.79 4.92
CA GLY A 402 -15.11 -3.17 5.89
C GLY A 402 -15.73 -3.84 7.09
N ALA A 403 -14.92 -4.63 7.78
CA ALA A 403 -15.29 -5.29 9.01
C ALA A 403 -14.11 -5.26 9.98
N SER A 404 -14.40 -5.25 11.27
CA SER A 404 -13.37 -5.35 12.29
C SER A 404 -13.83 -6.15 13.50
N ILE A 405 -12.86 -6.76 14.16
CA ILE A 405 -12.99 -7.33 15.49
C ILE A 405 -11.98 -6.67 16.40
N ALA A 406 -12.35 -6.44 17.65
CA ALA A 406 -11.45 -5.88 18.65
C ALA A 406 -11.78 -6.38 20.05
N ASP A 407 -10.77 -6.36 20.92
CA ASP A 407 -10.89 -6.59 22.35
C ASP A 407 -10.04 -5.54 23.06
N GLY A 408 -10.61 -4.87 24.05
CA GLY A 408 -9.92 -3.87 24.83
C GLY A 408 -10.75 -3.41 26.00
N ALA A 409 -10.08 -2.86 27.01
CA ALA A 409 -10.78 -2.33 28.17
C ALA A 409 -11.51 -1.03 27.82
N GLU A 410 -12.78 -0.94 28.22
CA GLU A 410 -13.56 0.29 28.22
C GLU A 410 -13.75 0.73 29.67
N THR A 411 -13.36 1.96 29.98
CA THR A 411 -13.58 2.60 31.27
C THR A 411 -14.80 3.50 31.17
N GLU A 412 -15.73 3.32 32.11
CA GLU A 412 -16.88 4.20 32.27
C GLU A 412 -17.18 4.38 33.75
N ASN A 413 -17.24 5.62 34.22
CA ASN A 413 -17.48 5.93 35.63
C ASN A 413 -16.53 5.18 36.59
N ARG A 414 -15.22 5.12 36.28
CA ARG A 414 -14.20 4.31 36.99
C ARG A 414 -14.41 2.80 36.97
N ILE A 415 -15.29 2.28 36.11
CA ILE A 415 -15.45 0.84 35.90
C ILE A 415 -14.77 0.47 34.60
N THR A 416 -13.58 -0.10 34.71
CA THR A 416 -12.81 -0.66 33.59
C THR A 416 -13.18 -2.12 33.39
N THR A 417 -13.64 -2.48 32.19
CA THR A 417 -13.92 -3.89 31.84
C THR A 417 -13.65 -4.17 30.37
N ASP A 418 -13.24 -5.39 30.09
CA ASP A 418 -12.98 -5.86 28.73
C ASP A 418 -14.24 -5.82 27.89
N THR A 419 -14.16 -5.16 26.75
CA THR A 419 -15.23 -5.09 25.77
C THR A 419 -14.77 -5.69 24.46
N ARG A 420 -15.49 -6.71 24.00
CA ARG A 420 -15.31 -7.27 22.67
C ARG A 420 -16.23 -6.58 21.70
N SER A 421 -15.70 -6.11 20.59
CA SER A 421 -16.50 -5.50 19.54
C SER A 421 -16.34 -6.20 18.20
N ARG A 422 -17.42 -6.20 17.43
CA ARG A 422 -17.46 -6.65 16.04
C ARG A 422 -18.22 -5.60 15.25
N ASN A 423 -17.58 -5.03 14.25
CA ASN A 423 -18.14 -3.94 13.47
C ASN A 423 -18.10 -4.28 11.99
N ALA A 424 -19.05 -3.74 11.25
CA ALA A 424 -19.07 -3.76 9.80
C ALA A 424 -19.58 -2.43 9.27
N TYR A 425 -19.12 -2.04 8.09
CA TYR A 425 -19.66 -0.88 7.40
C TYR A 425 -19.73 -1.11 5.89
N VAL A 426 -20.63 -0.37 5.26
CA VAL A 426 -20.72 -0.20 3.82
C VAL A 426 -20.66 1.29 3.53
N LEU A 427 -19.74 1.70 2.67
CA LEU A 427 -19.66 3.04 2.10
C LEU A 427 -20.06 2.95 0.63
N TRP A 428 -21.07 3.72 0.25
CA TRP A 428 -21.58 3.80 -1.11
C TRP A 428 -21.44 5.23 -1.63
N GLN A 429 -20.63 5.41 -2.67
CA GLN A 429 -20.53 6.64 -3.44
C GLN A 429 -21.71 6.72 -4.42
N ALA A 430 -22.79 7.39 -4.01
CA ALA A 430 -24.01 7.51 -4.79
C ALA A 430 -23.82 8.42 -6.01
N THR A 431 -23.09 9.51 -5.84
CA THR A 431 -22.65 10.44 -6.90
C THR A 431 -21.22 10.90 -6.59
N PRO A 432 -20.49 11.57 -7.50
CA PRO A 432 -19.15 12.09 -7.20
C PRO A 432 -19.10 13.00 -5.95
N GLY A 433 -20.20 13.72 -5.66
CA GLY A 433 -20.30 14.61 -4.50
C GLY A 433 -21.03 14.03 -3.29
N VAL A 434 -21.70 12.87 -3.39
CA VAL A 434 -22.51 12.31 -2.28
C VAL A 434 -22.10 10.89 -1.97
N ALA A 435 -21.78 10.64 -0.70
CA ALA A 435 -21.51 9.30 -0.17
C ALA A 435 -22.41 8.98 1.02
N LEU A 436 -22.81 7.73 1.13
CA LEU A 436 -23.60 7.18 2.24
C LEU A 436 -22.77 6.13 2.95
N ARG A 437 -22.68 6.21 4.28
CA ARG A 437 -22.03 5.18 5.09
C ARG A 437 -23.04 4.57 6.05
N PHE A 438 -23.18 3.26 5.99
CA PHE A 438 -23.95 2.47 6.95
C PHE A 438 -22.98 1.72 7.85
N ASN A 439 -23.20 1.77 9.16
CA ASN A 439 -22.44 1.01 10.14
C ASN A 439 -23.37 0.11 10.96
N ALA A 440 -22.87 -1.07 11.29
CA ALA A 440 -23.50 -1.97 12.24
C ALA A 440 -22.41 -2.54 13.15
N GLY A 441 -22.70 -2.62 14.44
CA GLY A 441 -21.74 -3.08 15.43
C GLY A 441 -22.41 -3.85 16.56
N ARG A 442 -21.67 -4.77 17.15
CA ARG A 442 -22.02 -5.44 18.39
C ARG A 442 -20.87 -5.29 19.38
N TYR A 443 -21.21 -4.93 20.61
CA TYR A 443 -20.28 -4.73 21.70
C TYR A 443 -20.76 -5.58 22.88
N ASP A 444 -19.93 -6.52 23.30
CA ASP A 444 -20.17 -7.39 24.44
C ASP A 444 -19.22 -6.95 25.56
N ARG A 445 -19.74 -6.12 26.48
CA ARG A 445 -19.00 -5.59 27.62
C ARG A 445 -19.05 -6.61 28.76
N ARG A 446 -17.90 -7.17 29.13
CA ARG A 446 -17.83 -8.28 30.10
C ARG A 446 -18.42 -7.84 31.44
N ASN A 447 -19.24 -8.72 32.03
CA ASN A 447 -19.91 -8.52 33.32
C ASN A 447 -20.79 -7.26 33.39
N SER A 448 -21.28 -6.75 32.26
CA SER A 448 -22.12 -5.55 32.22
C SER A 448 -23.31 -5.72 31.29
N TYR A 449 -23.16 -5.44 30.00
CA TYR A 449 -24.24 -5.52 29.01
C TYR A 449 -23.69 -5.86 27.63
N SER A 450 -24.59 -6.32 26.76
CA SER A 450 -24.34 -6.37 25.32
C SER A 450 -25.17 -5.31 24.61
N ARG A 451 -24.57 -4.58 23.66
CA ARG A 451 -25.30 -3.62 22.82
C ARG A 451 -25.05 -3.84 21.35
N GLU A 452 -26.08 -3.54 20.57
CA GLU A 452 -26.01 -3.46 19.11
C GLU A 452 -26.14 -2.01 18.69
N ASN A 453 -25.27 -1.55 17.81
CA ASN A 453 -25.25 -0.19 17.27
C ASN A 453 -25.55 -0.26 15.76
N TYR A 454 -26.35 0.69 15.30
CA TYR A 454 -26.61 0.92 13.89
C TYR A 454 -26.50 2.41 13.62
N GLY A 455 -25.78 2.77 12.57
CA GLY A 455 -25.62 4.16 12.18
C GLY A 455 -25.68 4.37 10.68
N LEU A 456 -25.97 5.61 10.34
CA LEU A 456 -25.99 6.11 8.98
C LEU A 456 -25.37 7.50 8.99
N SER A 457 -24.46 7.73 8.05
CA SER A 457 -23.99 9.07 7.72
C SER A 457 -24.07 9.37 6.23
N VAL A 458 -24.30 10.65 5.95
CA VAL A 458 -24.29 11.23 4.61
C VAL A 458 -23.12 12.19 4.55
N SER A 459 -22.26 12.03 3.56
CA SER A 459 -21.24 13.00 3.19
C SER A 459 -21.66 13.72 1.91
N TYR A 460 -21.57 15.04 1.92
CA TYR A 460 -21.80 15.91 0.78
C TYR A 460 -20.58 16.81 0.53
N ARG A 461 -19.98 16.66 -0.65
CA ARG A 461 -18.85 17.46 -1.14
C ARG A 461 -19.33 18.48 -2.15
N TYR A 462 -18.91 19.73 -1.98
CA TYR A 462 -19.30 20.88 -2.82
C TYR A 462 -18.20 21.93 -2.96
#